data_AF-A0A819YD28-F1
#
_entry.id   AF-A0A819YD28-F1
#
_cell.length_a   1.000
_cell.length_b   1.000
_cell.length_c   1.000
_cell.angle_alpha   90.00
_cell.angle_beta   90.00
_cell.angle_gamma   90.00
#
_symmetry.space_group_name_H-M   'P 1'
#
loop_
_entity.id
_entity.type
_entity.pdbx_description
1 polymer ?
#
loop_
_entity_poly.entity_id
_entity_poly.type
_entity_poly.pdbx_seq_one_letter_code
_entity_poly.pdbx_strand_id
1 'polypeptide(L)'
;MSEFKTTTAFIICCLIVIISCILNLHFLLFYNQPIITKVPSKALCLTDGRLCHCTTTSKSYRYFWKKIWPIYNGLIFGIIPCLIMTICCIIIVKNLYEIRDGVFFGNDKKKRRSSSAESMVSAGYSPNKKCQTDQMHSVTLTLILLDVLFPLTIFPTLFFQIYINYVPPLTCRAIGQTNILLAFGLSCTFFKNTFGFFIYLLTGSKFRKTVKELIGNIYGRI
;
A
#
# COMPACT_ATOMS: atom_id res chain seq x y z
N MET A 1 -22.34 18.84 4.40
CA MET A 1 -20.86 18.76 4.39
C MET A 1 -20.32 17.32 4.48
N SER A 2 -21.00 16.41 5.21
CA SER A 2 -20.68 14.97 5.23
C SER A 2 -20.79 14.31 3.85
N GLU A 3 -21.92 14.53 3.15
CA GLU A 3 -22.21 13.92 1.85
C GLU A 3 -21.24 14.33 0.74
N PHE A 4 -20.77 15.58 0.76
CA PHE A 4 -19.77 16.05 -0.20
C PHE A 4 -18.46 15.26 -0.10
N LYS A 5 -17.99 14.97 1.12
CA LYS A 5 -16.75 14.22 1.36
C LYS A 5 -16.88 12.76 0.89
N THR A 6 -18.03 12.14 1.08
CA THR A 6 -18.28 10.77 0.62
C THR A 6 -18.33 10.69 -0.91
N THR A 7 -18.95 11.67 -1.58
CA THR A 7 -18.99 11.73 -3.03
C THR A 7 -17.59 11.95 -3.63
N THR A 8 -16.79 12.86 -3.07
CA THR A 8 -15.41 13.07 -3.52
C THR A 8 -14.56 11.80 -3.37
N ALA A 9 -14.65 11.12 -2.22
CA ALA A 9 -13.92 9.88 -1.99
C ALA A 9 -14.32 8.78 -2.99
N PHE A 10 -15.61 8.66 -3.27
CA PHE A 10 -16.13 7.71 -4.26
C PHE A 10 -15.58 8.00 -5.67
N ILE A 11 -15.63 9.26 -6.12
CA ILE A 11 -15.10 9.67 -7.43
C ILE A 11 -13.60 9.34 -7.53
N ILE A 12 -12.82 9.67 -6.50
CA ILE A 12 -11.39 9.36 -6.47
C ILE A 12 -11.14 7.84 -6.57
N CYS A 13 -11.92 7.03 -5.85
CA CYS A 13 -11.80 5.58 -5.92
C CYS A 13 -12.12 5.05 -7.33
N CYS A 14 -13.20 5.54 -7.96
CA CYS A 14 -13.55 5.18 -9.33
C CYS A 14 -12.44 5.55 -10.32
N LEU A 15 -11.85 6.74 -10.19
CA LEU A 15 -10.73 7.18 -11.02
C LEU A 15 -9.51 6.27 -10.86
N ILE A 16 -9.15 5.92 -9.61
CA ILE A 16 -8.04 4.99 -9.33
C ILE A 16 -8.28 3.64 -9.99
N VAL A 17 -9.50 3.10 -9.90
CA VAL A 17 -9.87 1.82 -10.52
C VAL A 17 -9.78 1.90 -12.05
N ILE A 18 -10.35 2.94 -12.66
CA ILE A 18 -10.34 3.13 -14.12
C ILE A 18 -8.90 3.26 -14.63
N ILE A 19 -8.09 4.11 -14.01
CA ILE A 19 -6.67 4.27 -14.37
C ILE A 19 -5.95 2.93 -14.23
N SER A 20 -6.13 2.23 -13.11
CA SER A 20 -5.51 0.92 -12.90
C SER A 20 -5.92 -0.10 -13.97
N CYS A 21 -7.18 -0.10 -14.40
CA CYS A 21 -7.64 -0.98 -15.47
C CYS A 21 -6.98 -0.63 -16.81
N ILE A 22 -6.89 0.66 -17.16
CA ILE A 22 -6.23 1.11 -18.39
C ILE A 22 -4.75 0.72 -18.37
N LEU A 23 -4.05 0.95 -17.26
CA LEU A 23 -2.64 0.61 -17.12
C LEU A 23 -2.38 -0.89 -17.23
N ASN A 24 -3.31 -1.73 -16.79
CA ASN A 24 -3.18 -3.19 -16.85
C ASN A 24 -3.86 -3.82 -18.09
N LEU A 25 -4.49 -3.02 -18.97
CA LEU A 25 -5.22 -3.54 -20.12
C LEU A 25 -4.31 -4.31 -21.10
N HIS A 26 -3.03 -3.94 -21.20
CA HIS A 26 -2.07 -4.61 -22.07
C HIS A 26 -1.82 -6.08 -21.67
N PHE A 27 -2.11 -6.47 -20.43
CA PHE A 27 -2.06 -7.88 -20.02
C PHE A 27 -3.14 -8.68 -20.72
N LEU A 28 -4.38 -8.17 -20.73
CA LEU A 28 -5.50 -8.85 -21.38
C LEU A 28 -5.31 -8.95 -22.89
N LEU A 29 -4.79 -7.89 -23.52
CA LEU A 29 -4.67 -7.81 -24.97
C LEU A 29 -3.50 -8.62 -25.54
N PHE A 30 -2.36 -8.65 -24.85
CA PHE A 30 -1.10 -9.15 -25.44
C PHE A 30 -0.49 -10.36 -24.73
N TYR A 31 -0.85 -10.64 -23.47
CA TYR A 31 -0.27 -11.76 -22.73
C TYR A 31 -0.80 -13.13 -23.22
N ASN A 32 -2.06 -13.17 -23.66
CA ASN A 32 -2.76 -14.40 -24.04
C ASN A 32 -2.99 -14.54 -25.55
N GLN A 33 -2.27 -13.83 -26.41
CA GLN A 33 -2.38 -14.02 -27.86
C GLN A 33 -1.54 -15.25 -28.27
N PRO A 34 -2.15 -16.41 -28.61
CA PRO A 34 -1.42 -17.44 -29.32
C PRO A 34 -1.16 -16.89 -30.72
N ILE A 35 0.04 -16.39 -30.98
CA ILE A 35 0.51 -16.28 -32.36
C ILE A 35 0.54 -17.71 -32.87
N ILE A 36 -0.47 -18.06 -33.66
CA ILE A 36 -0.46 -19.21 -34.56
C ILE A 36 0.60 -18.91 -35.62
N THR A 37 1.88 -18.89 -35.23
CA THR A 37 2.94 -19.15 -36.18
C THR A 37 2.66 -20.58 -36.61
N LYS A 38 2.43 -20.81 -37.90
CA LYS A 38 2.55 -22.14 -38.49
C LYS A 38 3.95 -22.64 -38.14
N VAL A 39 4.08 -23.28 -36.98
CA VAL A 39 5.28 -24.00 -36.61
C VAL A 39 5.30 -25.15 -37.61
N PRO A 40 6.26 -25.20 -38.56
CA PRO A 40 6.43 -26.42 -39.33
C PRO A 40 6.60 -27.54 -38.30
N SER A 41 5.83 -28.62 -38.43
CA SER A 41 5.56 -29.68 -37.45
C SER A 41 6.78 -30.46 -36.91
N LYS A 42 7.99 -29.89 -36.95
CA LYS A 42 9.27 -30.50 -36.55
C LYS A 42 10.00 -29.75 -35.44
N ALA A 43 9.44 -28.68 -34.84
CA ALA A 43 10.11 -27.95 -33.76
C ALA A 43 9.38 -28.04 -32.40
N LEU A 44 8.65 -29.13 -32.16
CA LEU A 44 8.25 -29.50 -30.80
C LEU A 44 9.42 -30.25 -30.15
N CYS A 45 10.49 -29.54 -29.78
CA CYS A 45 11.55 -30.12 -28.95
C CYS A 45 11.04 -30.25 -27.51
N LEU A 46 10.34 -31.35 -27.23
CA LEU A 46 10.31 -31.95 -25.90
C LEU A 46 11.68 -32.60 -25.69
N THR A 47 12.64 -31.83 -25.18
CA THR A 47 13.86 -32.39 -24.58
C THR A 47 13.68 -32.40 -23.07
N ASP A 48 13.55 -33.60 -22.50
CA ASP A 48 13.69 -33.90 -21.07
C ASP A 48 12.81 -33.14 -20.07
N GLY A 49 11.48 -33.17 -20.25
CA GLY A 49 10.54 -32.76 -19.20
C GLY A 49 10.58 -31.27 -18.81
N ARG A 50 11.22 -30.41 -19.61
CA ARG A 50 11.23 -28.96 -19.41
C ARG A 50 10.13 -28.31 -20.25
N LEU A 51 9.25 -27.55 -19.60
CA LEU A 51 8.27 -26.69 -20.29
C LEU A 51 9.02 -25.73 -21.22
N CYS A 52 8.95 -25.97 -22.53
CA CYS A 52 9.36 -24.99 -23.52
C CYS A 52 8.37 -23.81 -23.46
N HIS A 53 8.81 -22.68 -22.91
CA HIS A 53 8.04 -21.45 -22.86
C HIS A 53 7.89 -20.90 -24.30
N CYS A 54 6.84 -21.32 -25.00
CA CYS A 54 6.42 -20.73 -26.27
C CYS A 54 5.91 -19.30 -26.00
N THR A 55 6.81 -18.33 -25.93
CA THR A 55 6.43 -16.92 -25.80
C THR A 55 5.98 -16.40 -27.16
N THR A 56 4.67 -16.53 -27.42
CA THR A 56 3.95 -16.07 -28.60
C THR A 56 3.73 -14.56 -28.60
N THR A 57 4.71 -13.78 -28.17
CA THR A 57 4.62 -12.32 -28.13
C THR A 57 5.42 -11.71 -29.28
N SER A 58 4.89 -10.66 -29.92
CA SER A 58 5.64 -9.87 -30.92
C SER A 58 7.00 -9.44 -30.36
N LYS A 59 8.03 -9.30 -31.22
CA LYS A 59 9.37 -8.88 -30.79
C LYS A 59 9.32 -7.56 -30.00
N SER A 60 8.47 -6.62 -30.45
CA SER A 60 8.22 -5.34 -29.78
C SER A 60 7.62 -5.51 -28.38
N TYR A 61 6.61 -6.38 -28.22
CA TYR A 61 6.02 -6.62 -26.90
C TYR A 61 6.98 -7.35 -25.96
N ARG A 62 7.80 -8.27 -26.48
CA ARG A 62 8.85 -8.92 -25.67
C ARG A 62 9.87 -7.90 -25.16
N TYR A 63 10.26 -6.93 -25.99
CA TYR A 63 11.14 -5.84 -25.55
C TYR A 63 10.47 -4.98 -24.48
N PHE A 64 9.21 -4.58 -24.70
CA PHE A 64 8.41 -3.87 -23.71
C PHE A 64 8.37 -4.63 -22.38
N TRP A 65 7.99 -5.90 -22.40
CA TRP A 65 7.86 -6.74 -21.22
C TRP A 65 9.16 -6.92 -20.43
N LYS A 66 10.29 -7.12 -21.12
CA LYS A 66 11.57 -7.38 -20.45
C LYS A 66 12.29 -6.11 -20.01
N LYS A 67 12.15 -5.01 -20.74
CA LYS A 67 12.96 -3.80 -20.49
C LYS A 67 12.14 -2.64 -19.93
N ILE A 68 10.97 -2.38 -20.51
CA ILE A 68 10.17 -1.19 -20.17
C ILE A 68 9.27 -1.48 -18.97
N TRP A 69 8.57 -2.62 -18.97
CA TRP A 69 7.58 -2.96 -17.96
C TRP A 69 8.13 -2.99 -16.52
N PRO A 70 9.32 -3.57 -16.22
CA PRO A 70 9.83 -3.58 -14.84
C PRO A 70 10.10 -2.18 -14.29
N ILE A 71 10.62 -1.27 -15.14
CA ILE A 71 10.85 0.14 -14.77
C ILE A 71 9.50 0.82 -14.54
N TYR A 72 8.59 0.67 -15.50
CA TYR A 72 7.26 1.26 -15.46
C TYR A 72 6.50 0.83 -14.20
N ASN A 73 6.50 -0.48 -13.92
CA ASN A 73 5.89 -1.07 -12.74
C ASN A 73 6.51 -0.52 -11.44
N GLY A 74 7.84 -0.44 -11.39
CA GLY A 74 8.55 0.10 -10.23
C GLY A 74 8.31 1.59 -9.98
N LEU A 75 8.19 2.39 -11.03
CA LEU A 75 7.91 3.82 -10.87
C LEU A 75 6.46 4.07 -10.46
N ILE A 76 5.50 3.51 -11.19
CA ILE A 76 4.08 3.86 -11.04
C ILE A 76 3.42 3.15 -9.86
N PHE A 77 3.74 1.89 -9.62
CA PHE A 77 3.17 1.14 -8.51
C PHE A 77 4.06 1.12 -7.27
N GLY A 78 5.30 1.59 -7.37
CA GLY A 78 6.27 1.65 -6.27
C GLY A 78 6.64 3.07 -5.85
N ILE A 79 7.55 3.69 -6.60
CA ILE A 79 8.22 4.93 -6.20
C ILE A 79 7.23 6.10 -6.07
N ILE A 80 6.38 6.33 -7.08
CA ILE A 80 5.43 7.45 -7.08
C ILE A 80 4.45 7.34 -5.89
N PRO A 81 3.75 6.21 -5.65
CA PRO A 81 2.90 6.05 -4.47
C PRO A 81 3.66 6.23 -3.16
N CYS A 82 4.88 5.69 -3.06
CA CYS A 82 5.71 5.85 -1.86
C CYS A 82 5.99 7.32 -1.58
N LEU A 83 6.43 8.09 -2.57
CA LEU A 83 6.72 9.52 -2.40
C LEU A 83 5.47 10.31 -2.00
N ILE A 84 4.34 10.04 -2.64
CA ILE A 84 3.07 10.69 -2.30
C ILE A 84 2.67 10.38 -0.86
N MET A 85 2.75 9.12 -0.44
CA MET A 85 2.41 8.72 0.93
C MET A 85 3.37 9.35 1.95
N THR A 86 4.66 9.35 1.69
CA THR A 86 5.66 9.94 2.58
C THR A 86 5.46 11.45 2.73
N ILE A 87 5.22 12.19 1.63
CA ILE A 87 4.91 13.63 1.68
C ILE A 87 3.64 13.88 2.51
N CYS A 88 2.58 13.10 2.26
CA CYS A 88 1.34 13.22 3.04
C CYS A 88 1.57 12.94 4.52
N CYS A 89 2.35 11.90 4.86
CA CYS A 89 2.68 11.57 6.24
C CYS A 89 3.49 12.68 6.92
N ILE A 90 4.47 13.28 6.23
CA ILE A 90 5.24 14.42 6.74
C ILE A 90 4.30 15.61 7.05
N ILE A 91 3.38 15.94 6.14
CA ILE A 91 2.41 17.03 6.36
C ILE A 91 1.51 16.73 7.57
N ILE A 92 0.98 15.50 7.67
CA ILE A 92 0.14 15.10 8.80
C ILE A 92 0.89 15.20 10.12
N VAL A 93 2.12 14.68 10.17
CA VAL A 93 2.96 14.70 11.37
C VAL A 93 3.29 16.14 11.76
N LYS A 94 3.67 17.00 10.80
CA LYS A 94 3.95 18.42 11.04
C LYS A 94 2.74 19.13 11.65
N ASN A 95 1.55 18.95 11.07
CA ASN A 95 0.33 19.57 11.58
C ASN A 95 -0.02 19.09 13.01
N LEU A 96 0.27 17.82 13.33
CA LEU A 96 0.05 17.29 14.68
C LEU A 96 1.04 17.86 15.70
N TYR A 97 2.29 18.08 15.32
CA TYR A 97 3.27 18.76 16.18
C TYR A 97 2.86 20.21 16.45
N GLU A 98 2.43 20.96 15.43
CA GLU A 98 1.97 22.35 15.62
C GLU A 98 0.75 22.45 16.55
N ILE A 99 -0.21 21.52 16.43
CA ILE A 99 -1.37 21.45 17.35
C ILE A 99 -0.91 21.14 18.77
N ARG A 100 0.04 20.21 18.94
CA ARG A 100 0.54 19.81 20.27
C ARG A 100 1.26 20.96 20.96
N ASP A 101 2.13 21.66 20.24
CA ASP A 101 2.92 22.76 20.79
C ASP A 101 2.03 23.98 21.10
N GLY A 102 1.05 24.29 20.24
CA GLY A 102 0.07 25.35 20.49
C GLY A 102 -0.78 25.12 21.74
N VAL A 103 -1.13 23.87 22.05
CA VAL A 103 -1.84 23.51 23.29
C VAL A 103 -0.94 23.63 24.52
N PHE A 104 0.35 23.30 24.39
CA PHE A 104 1.29 23.35 25.51
C PHE A 104 1.61 24.80 25.92
N PHE A 105 1.94 25.67 24.96
CA PHE A 105 2.26 27.08 25.24
C PHE A 105 1.04 27.96 25.57
N GLY A 106 -0.17 27.56 25.13
CA GLY A 106 -1.41 28.29 25.42
C GLY A 106 -1.88 28.17 26.88
N ASN A 107 -1.57 27.06 27.56
CA ASN A 107 -2.01 26.81 28.93
C ASN A 107 -1.19 27.58 29.99
N ASP A 108 0.11 27.80 29.74
CA ASP A 108 0.98 28.48 30.70
C ASP A 108 0.71 29.99 30.80
N LYS A 109 0.31 30.62 29.69
CA LYS A 109 -0.04 32.06 29.71
C LYS A 109 -1.37 32.36 30.39
N LYS A 110 -2.31 31.40 30.45
CA LYS A 110 -3.63 31.61 31.07
C LYS A 110 -3.63 31.36 32.59
N LYS A 111 -2.66 30.61 33.11
CA LYS A 111 -2.54 30.29 34.54
C LYS A 111 -1.90 31.41 35.38
N ARG A 112 -1.20 32.37 34.76
CA ARG A 112 -0.54 33.50 35.46
C ARG A 112 -1.38 34.78 35.58
N ARG A 113 -2.58 34.83 35.01
CA ARG A 113 -3.46 36.03 35.04
C ARG A 113 -4.75 35.86 35.85
N SER A 114 -4.93 34.74 36.54
CA SER A 114 -6.19 34.39 37.25
C SER A 114 -6.00 34.20 38.76
N SER A 115 -4.95 34.77 39.34
CA SER A 115 -4.70 34.79 40.79
C SER A 115 -5.33 35.99 41.51
N SER A 116 -6.39 36.59 40.98
CA SER A 116 -7.13 37.65 41.67
C SER A 116 -8.61 37.58 41.30
N ALA A 117 -9.43 37.34 42.33
CA ALA A 117 -10.89 37.31 42.37
C ALA A 117 -11.59 36.05 41.84
N GLU A 118 -11.91 35.17 42.80
CA GLU A 118 -13.19 34.47 42.98
C GLU A 118 -14.17 34.42 41.79
N SER A 119 -14.45 33.20 41.32
CA SER A 119 -15.81 32.79 40.97
C SER A 119 -15.90 31.27 40.87
N MET A 120 -16.62 30.68 41.82
CA MET A 120 -17.07 29.28 41.82
C MET A 120 -18.05 29.07 40.66
N VAL A 121 -17.55 28.88 39.43
CA VAL A 121 -18.34 28.30 38.35
C VAL A 121 -17.55 27.14 37.78
N SER A 122 -17.94 25.96 38.23
CA SER A 122 -17.65 24.63 37.68
C SER A 122 -17.02 24.70 36.28
N ALA A 123 -15.69 24.63 36.25
CA ALA A 123 -14.92 24.47 35.04
C ALA A 123 -15.37 23.17 34.37
N GLY A 124 -16.25 23.30 33.37
CA GLY A 124 -16.70 22.23 32.51
C GLY A 124 -15.50 21.61 31.79
N TYR A 125 -14.89 20.62 32.44
CA TYR A 125 -13.86 19.77 31.88
C TYR A 125 -14.53 18.95 30.78
N SER A 126 -14.56 19.46 29.55
CA SER A 126 -15.24 18.78 28.44
C SER A 126 -14.49 17.49 28.08
N PRO A 127 -15.02 16.29 28.42
CA PRO A 127 -14.33 15.03 28.15
C PRO A 127 -14.18 14.74 26.65
N ASN A 128 -14.88 15.50 25.80
CA ASN A 128 -14.86 15.34 24.35
C ASN A 128 -13.52 15.69 23.69
N LYS A 129 -12.71 16.61 24.27
CA LYS A 129 -11.43 17.00 23.64
C LYS A 129 -10.36 15.89 23.70
N LYS A 130 -10.30 15.15 24.82
CA LYS A 130 -9.34 14.05 25.00
C LYS A 130 -9.64 12.85 24.08
N CYS A 131 -10.92 12.55 23.89
CA CYS A 131 -11.36 11.47 23.00
C CYS A 131 -10.99 11.75 21.53
N GLN A 132 -11.07 13.02 21.09
CA GLN A 132 -10.69 13.39 19.73
C GLN A 132 -9.18 13.28 19.47
N THR A 133 -8.33 13.68 20.43
CA THR A 133 -6.87 13.59 20.27
C THR A 133 -6.38 12.15 20.18
N ASP A 134 -6.94 11.25 20.99
CA ASP A 134 -6.57 9.82 20.97
C ASP A 134 -6.97 9.15 19.64
N GLN A 135 -8.12 9.55 19.08
CA GLN A 135 -8.56 9.08 17.76
C GLN A 135 -7.64 9.57 16.64
N MET A 136 -7.23 10.83 16.66
CA MET A 136 -6.29 11.37 15.66
C MET A 136 -4.93 10.69 15.74
N HIS A 137 -4.41 10.45 16.95
CA HIS A 137 -3.13 9.75 17.15
C HIS A 137 -3.16 8.31 16.62
N SER A 138 -4.24 7.57 16.87
CA SER A 138 -4.45 6.21 16.35
C SER A 138 -4.44 6.18 14.80
N VAL A 139 -5.12 7.12 14.15
CA VAL A 139 -5.14 7.22 12.68
C VAL A 139 -3.76 7.55 12.13
N THR A 140 -3.06 8.51 12.72
CA THR A 140 -1.70 8.88 12.28
C THR A 140 -0.71 7.74 12.43
N LEU A 141 -0.75 7.02 13.56
CA LEU A 141 0.12 5.86 13.77
C LEU A 141 -0.16 4.77 12.73
N THR A 142 -1.43 4.55 12.37
CA THR A 142 -1.82 3.66 11.27
C THR A 142 -1.17 4.09 9.95
N LEU A 143 -1.27 5.37 9.60
CA LEU A 143 -0.72 5.91 8.35
C LEU A 143 0.80 5.78 8.30
N ILE A 144 1.50 6.09 9.39
CA ILE A 144 2.96 5.95 9.48
C ILE A 144 3.37 4.48 9.32
N LEU A 145 2.69 3.55 10.00
CA LEU A 145 2.99 2.13 9.87
C LEU A 145 2.77 1.61 8.44
N LEU A 146 1.70 2.06 7.78
CA LEU A 146 1.44 1.72 6.38
C LEU A 146 2.49 2.32 5.44
N ASP A 147 2.93 3.56 5.69
CA ASP A 147 3.96 4.26 4.92
C ASP A 147 5.32 3.58 5.05
N VAL A 148 5.68 3.04 6.21
CA VAL A 148 6.93 2.28 6.41
C VAL A 148 6.83 0.86 5.83
N LEU A 149 5.68 0.20 5.99
CA LEU A 149 5.47 -1.17 5.51
C LEU A 149 5.44 -1.26 3.98
N PHE A 150 4.90 -0.24 3.32
CA PHE A 150 4.80 -0.20 1.87
C PHE A 150 6.16 -0.36 1.14
N PRO A 151 7.19 0.48 1.39
CA PRO A 151 8.50 0.32 0.77
C PRO A 151 9.16 -0.99 1.18
N LEU A 152 9.05 -1.41 2.45
CA LEU A 152 9.64 -2.67 2.93
C LEU A 152 9.11 -3.90 2.18
N THR A 153 7.83 -3.89 1.81
CA THR A 153 7.18 -5.02 1.12
C THR A 153 7.32 -4.96 -0.40
N ILE A 154 7.40 -3.77 -1.00
CA ILE A 154 7.50 -3.60 -2.45
C ILE A 154 8.96 -3.61 -2.95
N PHE A 155 9.90 -3.13 -2.14
CA PHE A 155 11.31 -3.00 -2.53
C PHE A 155 11.93 -4.34 -2.97
N PRO A 156 11.74 -5.48 -2.27
CA PRO A 156 12.27 -6.76 -2.72
C PRO A 156 11.78 -7.15 -4.12
N THR A 157 10.49 -6.95 -4.40
CA THR A 157 9.89 -7.24 -5.71
C THR A 157 10.53 -6.39 -6.80
N LEU A 158 10.63 -5.08 -6.59
CA LEU A 158 11.18 -4.16 -7.58
C LEU A 158 12.66 -4.42 -7.83
N PHE A 159 13.42 -4.62 -6.76
CA PHE A 159 14.84 -4.93 -6.83
C PHE A 159 15.08 -6.20 -7.65
N PHE A 160 14.39 -7.31 -7.33
CA PHE A 160 14.59 -8.56 -8.07
C PHE A 160 14.04 -8.50 -9.51
N GLN A 161 12.91 -7.82 -9.75
CA GLN A 161 12.41 -7.63 -11.11
C GLN A 161 13.39 -6.86 -11.98
N ILE A 162 13.98 -5.77 -11.48
CA ILE A 162 14.97 -4.99 -12.22
C ILE A 162 16.25 -5.81 -12.37
N TYR A 163 16.78 -6.37 -11.28
CA TYR A 163 18.02 -7.14 -11.28
C TYR A 163 18.01 -8.26 -12.32
N ILE A 164 16.95 -9.09 -12.36
CA ILE A 164 16.85 -10.23 -13.28
C ILE A 164 16.80 -9.79 -14.75
N ASN A 165 16.18 -8.65 -15.04
CA ASN A 165 16.02 -8.16 -16.41
C ASN A 165 17.26 -7.44 -16.96
N TYR A 166 18.13 -6.92 -16.09
CA TYR A 166 19.34 -6.20 -16.48
C TYR A 166 20.63 -6.99 -16.27
N VAL A 167 20.66 -7.91 -15.31
CA VAL A 167 21.79 -8.80 -15.01
C VAL A 167 21.32 -10.24 -15.21
N PRO A 168 21.21 -10.71 -16.47
CA PRO A 168 20.70 -12.04 -16.73
C PRO A 168 21.67 -13.09 -16.17
N PRO A 169 21.19 -14.09 -15.40
CA PRO A 169 22.02 -15.15 -14.88
C PRO A 169 22.66 -15.98 -16.01
N LEU A 170 23.96 -16.24 -15.91
CA LEU A 170 24.73 -16.99 -16.92
C LEU A 170 24.63 -18.52 -16.77
N THR A 171 24.19 -19.01 -15.60
CA THR A 171 24.11 -20.45 -15.30
C THR A 171 22.68 -20.88 -14.94
N CYS A 172 22.34 -22.15 -15.22
CA CYS A 172 21.04 -22.72 -14.84
C CYS A 172 20.77 -22.63 -13.34
N ARG A 173 21.81 -22.81 -12.51
CA ARG A 173 21.71 -22.66 -11.05
C ARG A 173 21.36 -21.22 -10.66
N ALA A 174 22.00 -20.23 -11.28
CA ALA A 174 21.68 -18.82 -11.04
C ALA A 174 20.27 -18.45 -11.51
N ILE A 175 19.78 -19.03 -12.62
CA ILE A 175 18.37 -18.88 -13.06
C ILE A 175 17.40 -19.39 -11.97
N GLY A 176 17.65 -20.59 -11.43
CA GLY A 176 16.82 -21.14 -10.36
C GLY A 176 16.79 -20.25 -9.11
N GLN A 177 17.96 -19.79 -8.65
CA GLN A 177 18.08 -18.91 -7.49
C GLN A 177 17.37 -17.57 -7.69
N THR A 178 17.57 -16.94 -8.85
CA THR A 178 16.90 -15.67 -9.16
C THR A 178 15.37 -15.80 -9.23
N ASN A 179 14.84 -16.91 -9.77
CA ASN A 179 13.40 -17.15 -9.77
C ASN A 179 12.84 -17.32 -8.34
N ILE A 180 13.58 -18.00 -7.45
CA ILE A 180 13.19 -18.13 -6.04
C ILE A 180 13.15 -16.75 -5.36
N LEU A 181 14.16 -15.91 -5.59
CA LEU A 181 14.20 -14.54 -5.06
C LEU A 181 13.05 -13.68 -5.58
N LEU A 182 12.71 -13.81 -6.86
CA LEU A 182 11.54 -13.14 -7.44
C LEU A 182 10.23 -13.61 -6.79
N ALA A 183 10.07 -14.92 -6.60
CA ALA A 183 8.89 -15.49 -5.94
C ALA A 183 8.78 -15.02 -4.47
N PHE A 184 9.91 -14.91 -3.78
CA PHE A 184 9.98 -14.32 -2.44
C PHE A 184 9.53 -12.86 -2.45
N GLY A 185 10.05 -12.03 -3.36
CA GLY A 185 9.63 -10.63 -3.48
C GLY A 185 8.12 -10.50 -3.72
N LEU A 186 7.59 -11.25 -4.69
CA LEU A 186 6.14 -11.28 -4.94
C LEU A 186 5.34 -11.69 -3.70
N SER A 187 5.82 -12.66 -2.94
CA SER A 187 5.20 -13.08 -1.67
C SER A 187 5.16 -11.93 -0.65
N CYS A 188 6.25 -11.16 -0.51
CA CYS A 188 6.26 -9.95 0.33
C CYS A 188 5.19 -8.94 -0.08
N THR A 189 4.94 -8.78 -1.38
CA THR A 189 3.89 -7.89 -1.88
C THR A 189 2.49 -8.40 -1.53
N PHE A 190 2.25 -9.72 -1.53
CA PHE A 190 0.98 -10.28 -1.06
C PHE A 190 0.82 -10.15 0.46
N PHE A 191 1.90 -10.33 1.23
CA PHE A 191 1.88 -10.14 2.68
C PHE A 191 1.56 -8.70 3.08
N LYS A 192 1.90 -7.70 2.26
CA LYS A 192 1.49 -6.30 2.47
C LYS A 192 -0.01 -6.17 2.77
N ASN A 193 -0.87 -6.84 2.00
CA ASN A 193 -2.32 -6.77 2.18
C ASN A 193 -2.74 -7.40 3.52
N THR A 194 -2.06 -8.47 3.92
CA THR A 194 -2.29 -9.16 5.20
C THR A 194 -1.85 -8.30 6.39
N PHE A 195 -0.67 -7.71 6.32
CA PHE A 195 -0.18 -6.79 7.35
C PHE A 195 -1.05 -5.55 7.48
N GLY A 196 -1.63 -5.04 6.38
CA GLY A 196 -2.60 -3.95 6.43
C GLY A 196 -3.76 -4.27 7.38
N PHE A 197 -4.36 -5.46 7.26
CA PHE A 197 -5.41 -5.92 8.17
C PHE A 197 -4.95 -5.94 9.64
N PHE A 198 -3.77 -6.51 9.92
CA PHE A 198 -3.23 -6.54 11.28
C PHE A 198 -2.92 -5.15 11.84
N ILE A 199 -2.41 -4.24 11.02
CA ILE A 199 -2.21 -2.85 11.42
C ILE A 199 -3.55 -2.23 11.80
N TYR A 200 -4.59 -2.33 10.97
CA TYR A 200 -5.92 -1.82 11.31
C TYR A 200 -6.49 -2.43 12.59
N LEU A 201 -6.22 -3.71 12.85
CA LEU A 201 -6.59 -4.38 14.10
C LEU A 201 -5.84 -3.79 15.30
N LEU A 202 -4.53 -3.57 15.20
CA LEU A 202 -3.69 -3.07 16.30
C LEU A 202 -3.91 -1.58 16.57
N THR A 203 -4.13 -0.77 15.54
CA THR A 203 -4.20 0.69 15.66
C THR A 203 -5.63 1.20 15.76
N GLY A 204 -6.57 0.64 15.00
CA GLY A 204 -7.94 1.14 14.84
C GLY A 204 -8.88 0.77 15.99
N SER A 205 -9.13 1.71 16.91
CA SER A 205 -10.04 1.48 18.04
C SER A 205 -11.48 1.15 17.61
N LYS A 206 -11.99 1.83 16.57
CA LYS A 206 -13.32 1.56 15.99
C LYS A 206 -13.39 0.18 15.31
N PHE A 207 -12.36 -0.16 14.56
CA PHE A 207 -12.26 -1.45 13.90
C PHE A 207 -12.24 -2.59 14.93
N ARG A 208 -11.44 -2.47 15.99
CA ARG A 208 -11.44 -3.43 17.11
C ARG A 208 -12.81 -3.60 17.76
N LYS A 209 -13.54 -2.50 18.00
CA LYS A 209 -14.90 -2.58 18.56
C LYS A 209 -15.83 -3.37 17.65
N THR A 210 -15.82 -3.05 16.35
CA THR A 210 -16.64 -3.74 15.34
C THR A 210 -16.29 -5.23 15.24
N VAL A 211 -15.00 -5.58 15.24
CA VAL A 211 -14.55 -6.98 15.22
C VAL A 211 -14.97 -7.72 16.50
N LYS A 212 -14.85 -7.09 17.67
CA LYS A 212 -15.32 -7.67 18.94
C LYS A 212 -16.83 -7.89 18.96
N GLU A 213 -17.60 -6.93 18.45
CA GLU A 213 -19.06 -7.05 18.31
C GLU A 213 -19.43 -8.18 17.34
N LEU A 214 -18.75 -8.29 16.20
CA LEU A 214 -18.97 -9.37 15.24
C LEU A 214 -18.67 -10.75 15.85
N ILE A 215 -17.52 -10.89 16.52
CA ILE A 215 -17.13 -12.13 17.20
C ILE A 215 -18.12 -12.44 18.33
N GLY A 216 -18.47 -11.45 19.15
CA GLY A 216 -19.46 -11.60 20.23
C GLY A 216 -20.83 -12.05 19.71
N ASN A 217 -21.27 -11.54 18.56
CA ASN A 217 -22.54 -11.95 17.94
C ASN A 217 -22.50 -13.40 17.40
N ILE A 218 -21.34 -13.87 16.95
CA ILE A 218 -21.16 -15.25 16.47
C ILE A 218 -21.12 -16.22 17.66
N TYR A 219 -20.35 -15.90 18.71
CA TYR A 219 -20.17 -16.79 19.86
C TYR A 219 -21.28 -16.69 20.91
N GLY A 220 -21.98 -15.55 21.01
CA GLY A 220 -23.11 -15.36 21.94
C GLY A 220 -24.44 -15.90 21.42
N ARG A 221 -24.47 -16.50 20.23
CA ARG A 221 -25.63 -17.19 19.64
C ARG A 221 -25.51 -18.73 19.69
N ILE A 222 -24.47 -19.26 20.34
CA ILE A 222 -24.29 -20.68 20.64
C ILE A 222 -24.53 -20.86 22.14
#